data_AF-A0A1Y5DXV9-F1
#
_entry.id   AF-A0A1Y5DXV9-F1
#
_cell.length_a   1.000
_cell.length_b   1.000
_cell.length_c   1.000
_cell.angle_alpha   90.00
_cell.angle_beta   90.00
_cell.angle_gamma   90.00
#
_symmetry.space_group_name_H-M   'P 1'
#
loop_
_entity.id
_entity.type
_entity.pdbx_description
1 polymer ?
#
loop_
_entity_poly.entity_id
_entity_poly.type
_entity_poly.pdbx_seq_one_letter_code
_entity_poly.pdbx_strand_id
1 'polypeptide(L)'
;MFSEIEPSPRYRQLLELYKLMHGHGVSRRSGNEVIDVAAHNTFLGRGIFRHINSIRTLIQVSGSISILDYGSGKGVQYTDDVLRNGKKVSNSLHEYWKVQDVACFDPGISDEDDALDKKYDGVIATNVLDLIPEEDLKWVVERLFSRANKFVFCNVADFPSPTSLPSGENARVTKRSSLWWRALFAEANKKHPEINYCIAFGTRRKKSDGEIVENTGYLHNCQDLSMPGEKYASPVGKDPKEKSVTAREDD
;
A
#
# COMPACT_ATOMS: atom_id res chain seq x y z
N MET A 1 -2.54 22.40 -15.23
CA MET A 1 -2.89 21.10 -14.61
C MET A 1 -1.59 20.33 -14.49
N PHE A 2 -1.25 19.80 -13.31
CA PHE A 2 0.01 19.08 -13.13
C PHE A 2 0.00 17.75 -13.86
N SER A 3 1.18 17.22 -14.13
CA SER A 3 1.40 15.98 -14.89
C SER A 3 2.64 15.25 -14.40
N GLU A 4 2.91 14.08 -14.96
CA GLU A 4 4.13 13.31 -14.68
C GLU A 4 5.41 14.11 -14.99
N ILE A 5 5.43 14.85 -16.10
CA ILE A 5 6.58 15.65 -16.54
C ILE A 5 6.68 16.99 -15.81
N GLU A 6 5.56 17.50 -15.30
CA GLU A 6 5.48 18.74 -14.55
C GLU A 6 4.59 18.54 -13.31
N PRO A 7 5.10 17.82 -12.30
CA PRO A 7 4.35 17.54 -11.08
C PRO A 7 4.29 18.79 -10.20
N SER A 8 3.33 18.81 -9.28
CA SER A 8 3.19 19.95 -8.38
C SER A 8 4.46 20.19 -7.54
N PRO A 9 4.70 21.43 -7.09
CA PRO A 9 5.76 21.72 -6.14
C PRO A 9 5.64 20.86 -4.87
N ARG A 10 4.41 20.59 -4.41
CA ARG A 10 4.17 19.78 -3.22
C ARG A 10 4.51 18.30 -3.45
N TYR A 11 4.21 17.75 -4.63
CA TYR A 11 4.60 16.38 -4.98
C TYR A 11 6.11 16.21 -4.96
N ARG A 12 6.84 17.13 -5.60
CA ARG A 12 8.31 17.13 -5.60
C ARG A 12 8.88 17.22 -4.19
N GLN A 13 8.33 18.12 -3.36
CA GLN A 13 8.73 18.23 -1.97
C GLN A 13 8.50 16.92 -1.20
N LEU A 14 7.33 16.32 -1.33
CA LEU A 14 7.01 15.07 -0.65
C LEU A 14 7.93 13.94 -1.12
N LEU A 15 8.20 13.85 -2.42
CA LEU A 15 9.11 12.85 -2.98
C LEU A 15 10.51 12.92 -2.34
N GLU A 16 11.06 14.13 -2.19
CA GLU A 16 12.35 14.33 -1.51
C GLU A 16 12.29 13.97 -0.02
N LEU A 17 11.18 14.25 0.66
CA LEU A 17 10.99 13.82 2.05
C LEU A 17 10.93 12.28 2.15
N TYR A 18 10.25 11.60 1.24
CA TYR A 18 10.21 10.13 1.21
C TYR A 18 11.58 9.52 0.92
N LYS A 19 12.36 10.09 -0.01
CA LYS A 19 13.76 9.70 -0.24
C LYS A 19 14.60 9.81 1.04
N LEU A 20 14.47 10.92 1.78
CA LEU A 20 15.15 11.10 3.07
C LEU A 20 14.72 10.04 4.08
N MET A 21 13.42 9.74 4.17
CA MET A 21 12.88 8.73 5.09
C MET A 21 13.36 7.31 4.74
N HIS A 22 13.53 6.98 3.46
CA HIS A 22 14.15 5.72 3.04
C HIS A 22 15.60 5.61 3.49
N GLY A 23 16.37 6.71 3.40
CA GLY A 23 17.79 6.76 3.74
C GLY A 23 18.09 6.86 5.24
N HIS A 24 17.23 7.52 6.03
CA HIS A 24 17.50 7.86 7.43
C HIS A 24 16.55 7.17 8.43
N GLY A 25 15.44 6.60 7.96
CA GLY A 25 14.41 6.06 8.82
C GLY A 25 13.30 7.06 9.14
N VAL A 26 12.40 6.67 10.04
CA VAL A 26 11.20 7.44 10.36
C VAL A 26 10.86 7.36 11.84
N SER A 27 10.21 8.40 12.35
CA SER A 27 9.50 8.33 13.63
C SER A 27 8.05 7.89 13.39
N ARG A 28 7.60 6.91 14.16
CA ARG A 28 6.22 6.41 14.13
C ARG A 28 5.55 6.57 15.47
N ARG A 29 4.27 6.94 15.45
CA ARG A 29 3.43 6.98 16.65
C ARG A 29 2.76 5.62 16.87
N SER A 30 2.92 5.07 18.06
CA SER A 30 2.19 3.90 18.55
C SER A 30 1.48 4.27 19.85
N GLY A 31 0.17 4.51 19.77
CA GLY A 31 -0.58 5.08 20.89
C GLY A 31 -0.02 6.46 21.30
N ASN A 32 0.50 6.56 22.52
CA ASN A 32 1.12 7.78 23.05
C ASN A 32 2.63 7.84 22.85
N GLU A 33 3.24 6.77 22.37
CA GLU A 33 4.69 6.66 22.21
C GLU A 33 5.13 7.04 20.80
N VAL A 34 6.36 7.54 20.70
CA VAL A 34 7.06 7.76 19.43
C VAL A 34 8.20 6.76 19.38
N ILE A 35 8.23 5.97 18.31
CA ILE A 35 9.21 4.92 18.06
C ILE A 35 9.98 5.30 16.81
N ASP A 36 11.30 5.38 16.92
CA ASP A 36 12.17 5.57 15.78
C ASP A 36 12.45 4.23 15.10
N VAL A 37 12.25 4.20 13.79
CA VAL A 37 12.46 3.04 12.93
C VAL A 37 13.66 3.34 12.06
N ALA A 38 14.71 2.54 12.21
CA ALA A 38 15.93 2.67 11.41
C ALA A 38 15.64 2.61 9.91
N ALA A 39 16.49 3.26 9.11
CA ALA A 39 16.41 3.31 7.65
C ALA A 39 16.10 1.95 7.04
N HIS A 40 16.89 0.91 7.33
CA HIS A 40 16.72 -0.44 6.77
C HIS A 40 15.34 -1.07 7.09
N ASN A 41 14.72 -0.73 8.22
CA ASN A 41 13.38 -1.23 8.63
C ASN A 41 12.20 -0.36 8.17
N THR A 42 12.48 0.74 7.48
CA THR A 42 11.46 1.66 6.97
C THR A 42 10.93 1.20 5.61
N PHE A 43 9.62 1.35 5.38
CA PHE A 43 8.94 1.02 4.11
C PHE A 43 9.27 -0.36 3.53
N LEU A 44 9.12 -1.42 4.34
CA LEU A 44 9.32 -2.82 3.91
C LEU A 44 8.20 -3.37 3.01
N GLY A 45 7.21 -2.56 2.61
CA GLY A 45 6.07 -2.97 1.78
C GLY A 45 5.06 -3.93 2.43
N ARG A 46 5.27 -4.36 3.69
CA ARG A 46 4.40 -5.32 4.41
C ARG A 46 2.95 -4.89 4.65
N GLY A 47 2.59 -3.64 4.36
CA GLY A 47 1.19 -3.18 4.43
C GLY A 47 0.26 -3.95 3.47
N ILE A 48 0.82 -4.52 2.40
CA ILE A 48 0.11 -5.33 1.42
C ILE A 48 -0.52 -6.60 1.99
N PHE A 49 0.02 -7.17 3.08
CA PHE A 49 -0.46 -8.44 3.65
C PHE A 49 -1.92 -8.41 4.07
N ARG A 50 -2.45 -7.23 4.41
CA ARG A 50 -3.89 -7.04 4.66
C ARG A 50 -4.73 -7.42 3.44
N HIS A 51 -4.19 -7.19 2.23
CA HIS A 51 -4.92 -7.25 0.97
C HIS A 51 -4.57 -8.42 0.06
N ILE A 52 -3.71 -9.34 0.48
CA ILE A 52 -3.19 -10.40 -0.41
C ILE A 52 -4.29 -11.34 -0.92
N ASN A 53 -5.37 -11.53 -0.17
CA ASN A 53 -6.51 -12.36 -0.58
C ASN A 53 -7.34 -11.66 -1.65
N SER A 54 -7.65 -10.38 -1.43
CA SER A 54 -8.34 -9.50 -2.37
C SER A 54 -7.59 -9.42 -3.71
N ILE A 55 -6.27 -9.19 -3.64
CA ILE A 55 -5.39 -9.16 -4.82
C ILE A 55 -5.37 -10.55 -5.49
N ARG A 56 -5.23 -11.64 -4.73
CA ARG A 56 -5.27 -13.00 -5.28
C ARG A 56 -6.57 -13.29 -6.04
N THR A 57 -7.72 -12.86 -5.50
CA THR A 57 -9.01 -13.04 -6.16
C THR A 57 -9.05 -12.31 -7.50
N LEU A 58 -8.57 -11.06 -7.57
CA LEU A 58 -8.46 -10.31 -8.82
C LEU A 58 -7.53 -11.01 -9.81
N ILE A 59 -6.37 -11.49 -9.36
CA ILE A 59 -5.41 -12.24 -10.18
C ILE A 59 -6.06 -13.49 -10.78
N GLN A 60 -6.76 -14.28 -9.96
CA GLN A 60 -7.39 -15.52 -10.40
C GLN A 60 -8.50 -15.29 -11.42
N VAL A 61 -9.39 -14.32 -11.18
CA VAL A 61 -10.53 -14.06 -12.08
C VAL A 61 -10.08 -13.42 -13.40
N SER A 62 -9.05 -12.59 -13.38
CA SER A 62 -8.49 -12.01 -14.60
C SER A 62 -7.51 -12.93 -15.33
N GLY A 63 -7.11 -14.06 -14.73
CA GLY A 63 -6.04 -14.89 -15.24
C GLY A 63 -4.72 -14.11 -15.39
N SER A 64 -4.43 -13.23 -14.43
CA SER A 64 -3.23 -12.39 -14.46
C SER A 64 -1.98 -13.19 -14.12
N ILE A 65 -0.89 -12.95 -14.85
CA ILE A 65 0.42 -13.60 -14.63
C ILE A 65 1.56 -12.61 -14.35
N SER A 66 1.34 -11.31 -14.51
CA SER A 66 2.35 -10.28 -14.24
C SER A 66 1.76 -9.14 -13.41
N ILE A 67 2.48 -8.70 -12.38
CA ILE A 67 2.05 -7.64 -11.46
C ILE A 67 3.10 -6.53 -11.38
N LEU A 68 2.66 -5.28 -11.39
CA LEU A 68 3.44 -4.13 -10.95
C LEU A 68 2.96 -3.69 -9.57
N ASP A 69 3.85 -3.67 -8.59
CA ASP A 69 3.62 -3.08 -7.27
C ASP A 69 4.20 -1.66 -7.24
N TYR A 70 3.32 -0.68 -7.44
CA TYR A 70 3.64 0.75 -7.48
C TYR A 70 3.62 1.32 -6.06
N GLY A 71 4.74 1.88 -5.63
CA GLY A 71 5.02 2.23 -4.23
C GLY A 71 5.30 0.99 -3.38
N SER A 72 6.06 0.04 -3.90
CA SER A 72 6.40 -1.22 -3.23
C SER A 72 7.27 -1.04 -1.98
N GLY A 73 7.75 0.16 -1.69
CA GLY A 73 8.86 0.39 -0.78
C GLY A 73 10.07 -0.42 -1.22
N LYS A 74 10.74 -1.05 -0.26
CA LYS A 74 11.93 -1.88 -0.50
C LYS A 74 11.65 -3.27 -1.09
N GLY A 75 10.41 -3.64 -1.37
CA GLY A 75 10.09 -4.94 -1.97
C GLY A 75 10.27 -6.16 -1.06
N VAL A 76 10.58 -5.98 0.24
CA VAL A 76 10.85 -7.07 1.19
C VAL A 76 9.65 -8.02 1.36
N GLN A 77 8.43 -7.53 1.19
CA GLN A 77 7.19 -8.32 1.18
C GLN A 77 7.22 -9.51 0.21
N TYR A 78 8.01 -9.45 -0.87
CA TYR A 78 8.12 -10.53 -1.85
C TYR A 78 9.08 -11.65 -1.44
N THR A 79 9.82 -11.44 -0.35
CA THR A 79 10.70 -12.46 0.28
C THR A 79 10.15 -12.98 1.61
N ASP A 80 9.06 -12.38 2.11
CA ASP A 80 8.41 -12.79 3.35
C ASP A 80 7.50 -14.01 3.14
N ASP A 81 7.47 -14.92 4.12
CA ASP A 81 6.53 -16.03 4.17
C ASP A 81 5.07 -15.54 4.28
N VAL A 82 4.17 -16.22 3.56
CA VAL A 82 2.73 -15.98 3.70
C VAL A 82 2.16 -16.92 4.75
N LEU A 83 1.50 -16.36 5.76
CA LEU A 83 0.83 -17.14 6.80
C LEU A 83 -0.69 -17.08 6.72
N ARG A 84 -1.32 -18.15 7.19
CA ARG A 84 -2.74 -18.19 7.53
C ARG A 84 -2.90 -18.81 8.92
N ASN A 85 -3.52 -18.07 9.84
CA ASN A 85 -3.68 -18.51 11.25
C ASN A 85 -2.36 -18.97 11.89
N GLY A 86 -1.27 -18.21 11.67
CA GLY A 86 0.07 -18.50 12.21
C GLY A 86 0.80 -19.66 11.52
N LYS A 87 0.21 -20.33 10.53
CA LYS A 87 0.86 -21.40 9.76
C LYS A 87 1.28 -20.91 8.40
N LYS A 88 2.51 -21.26 7.98
CA LYS A 88 3.02 -20.96 6.65
C LYS A 88 2.18 -21.67 5.59
N VAL A 89 1.71 -20.91 4.60
CA VAL A 89 0.93 -21.40 3.45
C VAL A 89 1.62 -21.15 2.12
N SER A 90 2.66 -20.32 2.08
CA SER A 90 3.52 -20.11 0.91
C SER A 90 4.84 -19.46 1.31
N ASN A 91 5.90 -19.62 0.50
CA ASN A 91 7.22 -19.03 0.75
C ASN A 91 7.32 -17.55 0.36
N SER A 92 6.39 -17.04 -0.46
CA SER A 92 6.41 -15.67 -0.95
C SER A 92 5.03 -15.25 -1.47
N LEU A 93 4.83 -13.95 -1.69
CA LEU A 93 3.65 -13.45 -2.40
C LEU A 93 3.58 -13.92 -3.85
N HIS A 94 4.74 -14.05 -4.52
CA HIS A 94 4.83 -14.55 -5.90
C HIS A 94 4.23 -15.95 -6.01
N GLU A 95 4.64 -16.87 -5.13
CA GLU A 95 4.13 -18.24 -5.09
C GLU A 95 2.66 -18.28 -4.62
N TYR A 96 2.29 -17.47 -3.63
CA TYR A 96 0.92 -17.40 -3.10
C TYR A 96 -0.10 -16.97 -4.16
N TRP A 97 0.27 -15.98 -4.98
CA TRP A 97 -0.56 -15.48 -6.08
C TRP A 97 -0.47 -16.32 -7.34
N LYS A 98 0.55 -17.18 -7.47
CA LYS A 98 0.82 -18.01 -8.65
C LYS A 98 1.00 -17.18 -9.93
N VAL A 99 1.72 -16.07 -9.80
CA VAL A 99 2.09 -15.21 -10.93
C VAL A 99 3.48 -15.57 -11.44
N GLN A 100 3.81 -15.17 -12.66
CA GLN A 100 5.13 -15.41 -13.27
C GLN A 100 6.09 -14.26 -12.97
N ASP A 101 5.61 -13.01 -13.02
CA ASP A 101 6.42 -11.81 -12.83
C ASP A 101 5.80 -10.88 -11.79
N VAL A 102 6.65 -10.30 -10.93
CA VAL A 102 6.29 -9.19 -10.06
C VAL A 102 7.40 -8.15 -10.15
N ALA A 103 7.07 -6.96 -10.66
CA ALA A 103 7.95 -5.82 -10.64
C ALA A 103 7.63 -4.91 -9.46
N CYS A 104 8.68 -4.45 -8.78
CA CYS A 104 8.61 -3.46 -7.72
C CYS A 104 9.02 -2.11 -8.29
N PHE A 105 8.24 -1.07 -8.01
CA PHE A 105 8.59 0.31 -8.31
C PHE A 105 8.23 1.18 -7.12
N ASP A 106 9.12 2.05 -6.67
CA ASP A 106 8.80 3.05 -5.66
C ASP A 106 9.43 4.39 -6.03
N PRO A 107 8.63 5.45 -6.28
CA PRO A 107 9.17 6.76 -6.65
C PRO A 107 10.22 7.32 -5.69
N GLY A 108 10.16 6.91 -4.42
CA GLY A 108 11.07 7.37 -3.37
C GLY A 108 12.46 6.73 -3.40
N ILE A 109 12.70 5.67 -4.17
CA ILE A 109 14.01 4.99 -4.25
C ILE A 109 14.36 4.42 -5.63
N SER A 110 13.43 4.39 -6.59
CA SER A 110 13.70 3.96 -7.95
C SER A 110 14.41 5.09 -8.71
N ASP A 111 15.66 4.88 -9.07
CA ASP A 111 16.45 5.83 -9.89
C ASP A 111 16.05 5.77 -11.38
N GLU A 112 15.44 4.66 -11.80
CA GLU A 112 15.01 4.39 -13.17
C GLU A 112 13.52 3.96 -13.21
N ASP A 113 12.82 4.40 -14.26
CA ASP A 113 11.41 4.12 -14.52
C ASP A 113 11.21 2.87 -15.40
N ASP A 114 12.22 1.99 -15.54
CA ASP A 114 12.19 0.79 -16.40
C ASP A 114 10.97 -0.11 -16.14
N ALA A 115 10.57 -0.23 -14.86
CA ALA A 115 9.38 -0.97 -14.46
C ALA A 115 8.07 -0.34 -14.99
N LEU A 116 8.11 0.91 -15.43
CA LEU A 116 6.98 1.65 -16.01
C LEU A 116 7.05 1.71 -17.55
N ASP A 117 8.11 1.24 -18.19
CA ASP A 117 8.20 1.21 -19.66
C ASP A 117 7.32 0.12 -20.29
N LYS A 118 6.94 -0.90 -19.52
CA LYS A 118 6.05 -1.98 -19.96
C LYS A 118 4.70 -1.94 -19.24
N LYS A 119 3.76 -2.75 -19.75
CA LYS A 119 2.47 -3.02 -19.10
C LYS A 119 2.48 -4.37 -18.39
N TYR A 120 1.61 -4.49 -17.39
CA TYR A 120 1.42 -5.68 -16.57
C TYR A 120 -0.04 -6.08 -16.58
N ASP A 121 -0.33 -7.35 -16.30
CA ASP A 121 -1.72 -7.79 -16.18
C ASP A 121 -2.44 -7.05 -15.04
N GLY A 122 -1.81 -6.97 -13.88
CA GLY A 122 -2.30 -6.21 -12.72
C GLY A 122 -1.34 -5.09 -12.31
N VAL A 123 -1.89 -3.94 -11.94
CA VAL A 123 -1.14 -2.88 -11.25
C VAL A 123 -1.73 -2.69 -9.86
N ILE A 124 -0.88 -2.71 -8.84
CA ILE A 124 -1.31 -2.56 -7.45
C ILE A 124 -0.59 -1.37 -6.79
N ALA A 125 -1.27 -0.68 -5.88
CA ALA A 125 -0.69 0.41 -5.08
C ALA A 125 -1.28 0.42 -3.66
N THR A 126 -0.49 0.02 -2.65
CA THR A 126 -0.99 -0.18 -1.28
C THR A 126 -0.41 0.82 -0.28
N ASN A 127 -1.25 1.65 0.34
CA ASN A 127 -0.85 2.77 1.20
C ASN A 127 0.05 3.78 0.45
N VAL A 128 -0.33 4.13 -0.77
CA VAL A 128 0.44 5.04 -1.64
C VAL A 128 -0.34 6.28 -1.97
N LEU A 129 -1.57 6.15 -2.47
CA LEU A 129 -2.32 7.28 -3.02
C LEU A 129 -2.69 8.32 -1.95
N ASP A 130 -2.89 7.93 -0.70
CA ASP A 130 -3.15 8.85 0.41
C ASP A 130 -1.90 9.63 0.88
N LEU A 131 -0.72 9.30 0.35
CA LEU A 131 0.56 10.00 0.54
C LEU A 131 0.82 11.05 -0.56
N ILE A 132 0.04 11.02 -1.63
CA ILE A 132 0.19 11.88 -2.81
C ILE A 132 -0.73 13.11 -2.65
N PRO A 133 -0.26 14.33 -2.92
CA PRO A 133 -1.10 15.52 -2.85
C PRO A 133 -2.21 15.47 -3.90
N GLU A 134 -3.36 16.04 -3.57
CA GLU A 134 -4.58 15.90 -4.35
C GLU A 134 -4.45 16.37 -5.80
N GLU A 135 -3.68 17.45 -6.01
CA GLU A 135 -3.49 18.04 -7.32
C GLU A 135 -2.73 17.13 -8.31
N ASP A 136 -2.06 16.08 -7.83
CA ASP A 136 -1.31 15.12 -8.65
C ASP A 136 -2.02 13.77 -8.81
N LEU A 137 -3.05 13.51 -8.00
CA LEU A 137 -3.72 12.21 -7.99
C LEU A 137 -4.38 11.85 -9.32
N LYS A 138 -4.84 12.84 -10.10
CA LYS A 138 -5.45 12.59 -11.40
C LYS A 138 -4.47 11.91 -12.36
N TRP A 139 -3.28 12.48 -12.53
CA TRP A 139 -2.31 11.91 -13.47
C TRP A 139 -1.66 10.64 -12.89
N VAL A 140 -1.47 10.54 -11.57
CA VAL A 140 -0.94 9.30 -10.96
C VAL A 140 -1.89 8.13 -11.17
N VAL A 141 -3.18 8.32 -10.88
CA VAL A 141 -4.17 7.24 -11.09
C VAL A 141 -4.26 6.90 -12.57
N GLU A 142 -4.26 7.88 -13.47
CA GLU A 142 -4.19 7.62 -14.92
C GLU A 142 -2.93 6.82 -15.31
N ARG A 143 -1.78 7.11 -14.69
CA ARG A 143 -0.55 6.35 -14.89
C ARG A 143 -0.73 4.88 -14.48
N LEU A 144 -1.33 4.60 -13.32
CA LEU A 144 -1.61 3.22 -12.89
C LEU A 144 -2.47 2.46 -13.90
N PHE A 145 -3.55 3.08 -14.39
CA PHE A 145 -4.40 2.48 -15.41
C PHE A 145 -3.66 2.27 -16.74
N SER A 146 -2.83 3.22 -17.16
CA SER A 146 -2.06 3.11 -18.41
C SER A 146 -1.10 1.91 -18.44
N ARG A 147 -0.64 1.48 -17.26
CA ARG A 147 0.30 0.36 -17.09
C ARG A 147 -0.39 -0.99 -16.85
N ALA A 148 -1.71 -1.00 -16.64
CA ALA A 148 -2.49 -2.23 -16.49
C ALA A 148 -3.00 -2.73 -17.85
N ASN A 149 -3.05 -4.06 -18.00
CA ASN A 149 -3.74 -4.74 -19.10
C ASN A 149 -5.09 -5.32 -18.66
N LYS A 150 -5.27 -5.64 -17.36
CA LYS A 150 -6.48 -6.32 -16.88
C LYS A 150 -7.08 -5.69 -15.64
N PHE A 151 -6.28 -5.36 -14.61
CA PHE A 151 -6.83 -4.75 -13.41
C PHE A 151 -5.91 -3.76 -12.68
N VAL A 152 -6.53 -2.87 -11.91
CA VAL A 152 -5.88 -1.99 -10.92
C VAL A 152 -6.43 -2.27 -9.52
N PHE A 153 -5.56 -2.49 -8.54
CA PHE A 153 -5.94 -2.55 -7.13
C PHE A 153 -5.26 -1.44 -6.33
N CYS A 154 -6.02 -0.66 -5.57
CA CYS A 154 -5.44 0.34 -4.69
C CYS A 154 -6.01 0.25 -3.28
N ASN A 155 -5.18 0.54 -2.28
CA ASN A 155 -5.65 0.76 -0.92
C ASN A 155 -5.36 2.19 -0.47
N VAL A 156 -6.40 2.82 0.09
CA VAL A 156 -6.33 4.12 0.76
C VAL A 156 -6.96 4.00 2.14
N ALA A 157 -6.59 4.90 3.06
CA ALA A 157 -7.20 4.92 4.37
C ALA A 157 -7.59 6.32 4.82
N ASP A 158 -8.67 6.41 5.59
CA ASP A 158 -9.29 7.66 6.02
C ASP A 158 -8.75 8.23 7.34
N PHE A 159 -7.79 7.54 7.94
CA PHE A 159 -7.20 7.88 9.24
C PHE A 159 -5.74 8.31 9.12
N PRO A 160 -5.20 9.09 10.09
CA PRO A 160 -3.81 9.52 10.08
C PRO A 160 -2.82 8.37 9.95
N SER A 161 -1.73 8.59 9.20
CA SER A 161 -0.61 7.65 9.16
C SER A 161 0.03 7.57 10.56
N PRO A 162 0.52 6.40 11.00
CA PRO A 162 1.40 6.35 12.17
C PRO A 162 2.73 7.06 11.90
N THR A 163 3.10 7.32 10.65
CA THR A 163 4.37 7.93 10.27
C THR A 163 4.23 9.45 10.14
N SER A 164 5.19 10.18 10.69
CA SER A 164 5.36 11.63 10.48
C SER A 164 6.39 11.90 9.39
N LEU A 165 6.20 12.96 8.61
CA LEU A 165 7.20 13.49 7.70
C LEU A 165 8.33 14.17 8.51
N PRO A 166 9.53 14.35 7.92
CA PRO A 166 10.59 15.15 8.55
C PRO A 166 10.17 16.59 8.88
N SER A 167 9.16 17.14 8.19
CA SER A 167 8.56 18.45 8.50
C SER A 167 7.69 18.46 9.77
N GLY A 168 7.42 17.29 10.36
CA GLY A 168 6.49 17.11 11.48
C GLY A 168 5.03 16.93 11.06
N GLU A 169 4.70 17.13 9.79
CA GLU A 169 3.37 16.86 9.23
C GLU A 169 3.06 15.36 9.23
N ASN A 170 1.77 15.00 9.17
CA ASN A 170 1.40 13.60 8.98
C ASN A 170 1.73 13.15 7.55
N ALA A 171 2.26 11.93 7.39
CA ALA A 171 2.64 11.41 6.08
C ALA A 171 1.45 11.21 5.12
N ARG A 172 0.23 11.02 5.64
CA ARG A 172 -0.99 11.02 4.81
C ARG A 172 -1.50 12.44 4.61
N VAL A 173 -1.18 12.99 3.45
CA VAL A 173 -1.50 14.37 3.08
C VAL A 173 -2.87 14.51 2.42
N THR A 174 -3.39 13.45 1.78
CA THR A 174 -4.71 13.48 1.13
C THR A 174 -5.75 12.73 1.94
N LYS A 175 -6.81 13.44 2.34
CA LYS A 175 -7.94 12.88 3.10
C LYS A 175 -9.24 13.19 2.37
N ARG A 176 -9.75 12.20 1.65
CA ARG A 176 -10.96 12.30 0.82
C ARG A 176 -11.90 11.14 1.06
N SER A 177 -13.19 11.38 0.84
CA SER A 177 -14.24 10.37 1.02
C SER A 177 -14.17 9.27 -0.05
N SER A 178 -14.73 8.11 0.23
CA SER A 178 -14.81 7.01 -0.74
C SER A 178 -15.54 7.39 -2.03
N LEU A 179 -16.53 8.30 -1.97
CA LEU A 179 -17.22 8.84 -3.14
C LEU A 179 -16.29 9.69 -4.02
N TRP A 180 -15.39 10.47 -3.41
CA TRP A 180 -14.41 11.24 -4.17
C TRP A 180 -13.41 10.33 -4.89
N TRP A 181 -12.88 9.32 -4.18
CA TRP A 181 -12.01 8.30 -4.77
C TRP A 181 -12.70 7.52 -5.89
N ARG A 182 -13.99 7.18 -5.72
CA ARG A 182 -14.81 6.56 -6.77
C ARG A 182 -14.82 7.41 -8.03
N ALA A 183 -15.08 8.71 -7.89
CA ALA A 183 -15.16 9.62 -9.02
C ALA A 183 -13.81 9.71 -9.75
N LEU A 184 -12.72 9.84 -9.00
CA LEU A 184 -11.36 9.88 -9.54
C LEU A 184 -11.03 8.62 -10.37
N PHE A 185 -11.27 7.43 -9.81
CA PHE A 185 -11.03 6.17 -10.53
C PHE A 185 -11.98 5.96 -11.70
N ALA A 186 -13.24 6.41 -11.59
CA ALA A 186 -14.18 6.38 -12.71
C ALA A 186 -13.74 7.29 -13.87
N GLU A 187 -13.12 8.45 -13.59
CA GLU A 187 -12.54 9.29 -14.65
C GLU A 187 -11.38 8.59 -15.36
N ALA A 188 -10.47 7.94 -14.62
CA ALA A 188 -9.37 7.18 -15.22
C ALA A 188 -9.90 5.98 -16.03
N ASN A 189 -10.84 5.22 -15.47
CA ASN A 189 -11.44 4.06 -16.14
C ASN A 189 -12.22 4.43 -17.41
N LYS A 190 -12.81 5.63 -17.52
CA LYS A 190 -13.43 6.08 -18.79
C LYS A 190 -12.43 6.12 -19.95
N LYS A 191 -11.15 6.35 -19.68
CA LYS A 191 -10.07 6.33 -20.69
C LYS A 191 -9.52 4.91 -20.94
N HIS A 192 -9.81 3.98 -20.03
CA HIS A 192 -9.33 2.59 -20.00
C HIS A 192 -10.48 1.63 -19.66
N PRO A 193 -11.55 1.59 -20.47
CA PRO A 193 -12.79 0.86 -20.12
C PRO A 193 -12.59 -0.66 -20.01
N GLU A 194 -11.52 -1.20 -20.58
CA GLU A 194 -11.12 -2.60 -20.50
C GLU A 194 -10.53 -3.01 -19.15
N ILE A 195 -10.13 -2.05 -18.32
CA ILE A 195 -9.44 -2.29 -17.05
C ILE A 195 -10.44 -2.37 -15.90
N ASN A 196 -10.44 -3.50 -15.19
CA ASN A 196 -11.16 -3.62 -13.93
C ASN A 196 -10.41 -2.87 -12.82
N TYR A 197 -11.11 -2.28 -11.87
CA TYR A 197 -10.47 -1.64 -10.72
C TYR A 197 -11.17 -1.97 -9.41
N CYS A 198 -10.37 -2.04 -8.34
CA CYS A 198 -10.84 -2.24 -6.98
C CYS A 198 -10.08 -1.31 -6.03
N ILE A 199 -10.83 -0.58 -5.21
CA ILE A 199 -10.32 0.33 -4.20
C ILE A 199 -10.71 -0.23 -2.83
N ALA A 200 -9.71 -0.58 -2.03
CA ALA A 200 -9.86 -0.95 -0.63
C ALA A 200 -9.76 0.30 0.25
N PHE A 201 -10.78 0.56 1.07
CA PHE A 201 -10.84 1.66 2.02
C PHE A 201 -10.62 1.15 3.43
N GLY A 202 -9.47 1.46 4.02
CA GLY A 202 -9.22 1.25 5.44
C GLY A 202 -9.94 2.31 6.26
N THR A 203 -10.78 1.88 7.19
CA THR A 203 -11.49 2.75 8.14
C THR A 203 -11.13 2.37 9.57
N ARG A 204 -10.99 3.35 10.46
CA ARG A 204 -10.85 3.14 11.91
C ARG A 204 -12.07 3.66 12.64
N ARG A 205 -12.69 2.83 13.48
CA ARG A 205 -13.76 3.26 14.40
C ARG A 205 -13.38 2.93 15.82
N LYS A 206 -13.61 3.89 16.72
CA LYS A 206 -13.53 3.66 18.16
C LYS A 206 -14.89 3.15 18.64
N LYS A 207 -14.92 1.94 19.20
CA LYS A 207 -16.10 1.37 19.87
C LYS A 207 -16.36 2.10 21.19
N SER A 208 -17.54 1.84 21.77
CA SER A 208 -17.98 2.44 23.04
C SER A 208 -17.08 2.08 24.23
N ASP A 209 -16.45 0.89 24.19
CA ASP A 209 -15.46 0.43 25.18
C ASP A 209 -14.05 1.02 24.99
N GLY A 210 -13.86 1.83 23.95
CA GLY A 210 -12.60 2.45 23.60
C GLY A 210 -11.72 1.62 22.65
N GLU A 211 -12.10 0.38 22.31
CA GLU A 211 -11.39 -0.46 21.34
C GLU A 211 -11.40 0.20 19.95
N ILE A 212 -10.25 0.26 19.30
CA ILE A 212 -10.15 0.72 17.91
C ILE A 212 -10.27 -0.50 17.00
N VAL A 213 -11.31 -0.51 16.16
CA VAL A 213 -11.51 -1.53 15.14
C VAL A 213 -11.21 -0.97 13.77
N GLU A 214 -10.33 -1.67 13.05
CA GLU A 214 -10.05 -1.45 11.64
C GLU A 214 -10.97 -2.33 10.78
N ASN A 215 -11.57 -1.72 9.76
CA ASN A 215 -12.34 -2.44 8.75
C ASN A 215 -11.90 -2.01 7.35
N THR A 216 -11.84 -2.97 6.42
CA THR A 216 -11.65 -2.72 5.00
C THR A 216 -12.99 -2.79 4.28
N GLY A 217 -13.42 -1.68 3.68
CA GLY A 217 -14.51 -1.67 2.70
C GLY A 217 -13.96 -1.71 1.27
N TYR A 218 -14.76 -2.13 0.29
CA TYR A 218 -14.35 -2.13 -1.12
C TYR A 218 -15.29 -1.34 -2.00
N LEU A 219 -14.72 -0.78 -3.05
CA LEU A 219 -15.44 -0.27 -4.21
C LEU A 219 -14.76 -0.79 -5.46
N HIS A 220 -15.51 -1.44 -6.34
CA HIS A 220 -14.97 -1.97 -7.59
C HIS A 220 -15.98 -1.95 -8.72
N ASN A 221 -15.50 -2.03 -9.96
CA ASN A 221 -16.33 -2.24 -11.15
C ASN A 221 -16.34 -3.70 -11.62
N CYS A 222 -15.64 -4.61 -10.93
CA CYS A 222 -15.62 -6.03 -11.26
C CYS A 222 -17.02 -6.64 -11.10
N GLN A 223 -17.74 -6.86 -12.20
CA GLN A 223 -19.04 -7.53 -12.20
C GLN A 223 -18.87 -8.99 -11.73
N ASP A 224 -19.88 -9.51 -11.01
CA ASP A 224 -19.93 -10.90 -10.51
C ASP A 224 -18.80 -11.34 -9.56
N LEU A 225 -17.95 -10.41 -9.13
CA LEU A 225 -16.86 -10.66 -8.19
C LEU A 225 -17.31 -10.37 -6.75
N SER A 226 -17.48 -11.42 -5.94
CA SER A 226 -17.57 -11.25 -4.49
C SER A 226 -16.15 -11.13 -3.92
N MET A 227 -15.76 -9.91 -3.54
CA MET A 227 -14.50 -9.70 -2.83
C MET A 227 -14.55 -10.42 -1.48
N PRO A 228 -13.58 -11.29 -1.15
CA PRO A 228 -13.58 -11.95 0.14
C PRO A 228 -13.50 -10.89 1.23
N GLY A 229 -14.43 -10.91 2.19
CA GLY A 229 -14.24 -10.16 3.43
C GLY A 229 -12.91 -10.60 4.05
N GLU A 230 -11.94 -9.69 4.17
CA GLU A 230 -10.57 -10.01 4.58
C GLU A 230 -10.58 -10.58 6.01
N LYS A 231 -10.44 -11.90 6.14
CA LYS A 231 -10.04 -12.54 7.40
C LYS A 231 -8.51 -12.62 7.38
N TYR A 232 -7.88 -11.71 8.14
CA TYR A 232 -6.45 -11.47 8.38
C TYR A 232 -5.49 -12.60 7.95
N ALA A 233 -4.62 -12.30 6.98
CA ALA A 233 -3.34 -12.96 6.80
C ALA A 233 -2.25 -12.03 7.33
N SER A 234 -1.42 -12.50 8.26
CA SER A 234 -0.36 -11.70 8.88
C SER A 234 1.02 -12.17 8.40
N PRO A 235 1.98 -11.28 8.14
CA PRO A 235 3.37 -11.69 7.92
C PRO A 235 4.00 -12.17 9.24
N VAL A 236 4.93 -13.12 9.22
CA VAL A 236 5.75 -13.43 10.42
C VAL A 236 6.70 -12.26 10.68
N GLY A 237 6.54 -11.60 11.81
CA GLY A 237 7.66 -11.29 12.68
C GLY A 237 7.68 -12.36 13.78
N LYS A 238 8.88 -12.79 14.20
CA LYS A 238 9.02 -13.55 15.44
C LYS A 238 8.22 -12.83 16.53
N ASP A 239 7.21 -13.46 17.09
CA ASP A 239 6.65 -13.00 18.36
C ASP A 239 7.80 -13.06 19.37
N PRO A 240 7.92 -12.08 20.24
CA PRO A 240 7.63 -12.50 21.60
C PRO A 240 6.76 -11.47 22.29
N LYS A 241 5.86 -11.97 23.12
CA LYS A 241 5.57 -11.37 24.42
C LYS A 241 6.71 -10.43 24.84
N GLU A 242 6.43 -9.14 24.91
CA GLU A 242 7.17 -8.23 25.77
C GLU A 242 7.06 -8.76 27.20
N LYS A 243 7.99 -9.64 27.57
CA LYS A 243 8.52 -9.69 28.91
C LYS A 243 9.86 -8.98 28.82
N SER A 244 9.85 -7.68 29.07
CA SER A 244 11.05 -7.03 29.59
C SER A 244 11.37 -7.70 30.92
N VAL A 245 12.32 -8.63 30.88
CA VAL A 245 13.04 -9.09 32.07
C VAL A 245 13.81 -7.88 32.57
N THR A 246 13.33 -7.25 33.63
CA THR A 246 14.18 -6.41 34.48
C THR A 246 15.20 -7.33 35.12
N ALA A 247 16.43 -7.32 34.62
CA ALA A 247 17.57 -7.69 35.44
C ALA A 247 17.68 -6.62 36.53
N ARG A 248 17.38 -7.02 37.77
CA ARG A 248 17.97 -6.38 38.94
C ARG A 248 19.41 -6.86 38.97
N GLU A 249 20.35 -5.93 38.80
CA GLU A 249 21.66 -6.08 39.39
C GLU A 249 21.73 -5.11 40.56
N ASP A 250 22.12 -5.68 41.68
CA ASP A 250 22.32 -5.07 42.97
C ASP A 250 23.48 -4.07 42.91
N ASP A 251 23.27 -2.90 43.52
CA ASP A 251 24.22 -2.19 44.39
C ASP A 251 23.45 -1.20 45.28
#